data_AF-H2AMW2-F1
#
_entry.id   AF-H2AMW2-F1
#
_cell.length_a   1.000
_cell.length_b   1.000
_cell.length_c   1.000
_cell.angle_alpha   90.00
_cell.angle_beta   90.00
_cell.angle_gamma   90.00
#
_symmetry.space_group_name_H-M   'P 1'
#
loop_
_entity.id
_entity.type
_entity.pdbx_description
1 polymer ?
#
loop_
_entity_poly.entity_id
_entity_poly.type
_entity_poly.pdbx_seq_one_letter_code
_entity_poly.pdbx_strand_id
1 'polypeptide(L)'
;MAGSDNRYRMLVLLEEESEEVIEKFEDNDNGEQPKQESTKSHEFIEELILPFETSELDTLNEWFDKFDEEICIPNEGNIKYEISSDGLVVLLIDKQIENVVEKVKEFVNNNQ
;
A
#
# COMPACT_ATOMS: atom_id res chain seq x y z
N MET A 1 -4.71 -29.45 -11.80
CA MET A 1 -3.34 -29.19 -11.32
C MET A 1 -3.29 -27.73 -10.95
N ALA A 2 -3.56 -27.39 -9.68
CA ALA A 2 -3.49 -26.02 -9.21
C ALA A 2 -2.01 -25.73 -8.98
N GLY A 3 -1.41 -24.92 -9.86
CA GLY A 3 -0.04 -24.45 -9.69
C GLY A 3 0.02 -23.69 -8.38
N SER A 4 0.88 -24.13 -7.47
CA SER A 4 1.27 -23.37 -6.32
C SER A 4 2.03 -22.16 -6.83
N ASP A 5 1.32 -21.07 -7.17
CA ASP A 5 1.91 -19.76 -7.39
C ASP A 5 2.45 -19.28 -6.04
N ASN A 6 3.57 -19.85 -5.61
CA ASN A 6 4.30 -19.49 -4.39
C ASN A 6 4.99 -18.12 -4.54
N ARG A 7 4.55 -17.29 -5.48
CA ARG A 7 5.15 -15.99 -5.76
C ARG A 7 4.45 -14.91 -4.96
N TYR A 8 5.21 -13.90 -4.56
CA TYR A 8 4.61 -12.74 -3.93
C TYR A 8 3.73 -11.96 -4.90
N ARG A 9 2.56 -11.54 -4.41
CA ARG A 9 1.66 -10.64 -5.13
C ARG A 9 1.64 -9.30 -4.42
N MET A 10 2.02 -8.25 -5.13
CA MET A 10 1.99 -6.88 -4.65
C MET A 10 0.73 -6.19 -5.14
N LEU A 11 -0.15 -5.83 -4.21
CA LEU A 11 -1.34 -5.04 -4.44
C LEU A 11 -1.01 -3.57 -4.24
N VAL A 12 -1.27 -2.75 -5.25
CA VAL A 12 -1.06 -1.31 -5.17
C VAL A 12 -2.39 -0.61 -4.99
N LEU A 13 -2.52 0.14 -3.89
CA LEU A 13 -3.70 0.90 -3.52
C LEU A 13 -3.33 2.38 -3.35
N LEU A 14 -4.15 3.27 -3.90
CA LEU A 14 -4.07 4.70 -3.61
C LEU A 14 -4.93 5.03 -2.38
N GLU A 15 -4.32 5.61 -1.36
CA GLU A 15 -5.00 6.21 -0.23
C GLU A 15 -5.31 7.68 -0.57
N GLU A 16 -6.58 8.05 -0.59
CA GLU A 16 -7.01 9.45 -0.65
C GLU A 16 -7.63 9.83 0.69
N GLU A 17 -7.12 10.89 1.32
CA GLU A 17 -7.85 11.59 2.37
C GLU A 17 -9.00 12.37 1.72
N SER A 18 -10.21 11.82 1.75
CA SER A 18 -11.37 12.62 1.41
C SER A 18 -11.67 13.57 2.57
N GLU A 19 -11.65 14.88 2.30
CA GLU A 19 -12.11 15.94 3.23
C GLU A 19 -13.64 15.87 3.48
N GLU A 20 -14.27 14.73 3.25
CA GLU A 20 -15.68 14.52 3.57
C GLU A 20 -15.82 14.52 5.10
N VAL A 21 -16.06 15.72 5.63
CA VAL A 21 -16.52 15.94 6.99
C VAL A 21 -17.89 15.28 7.06
N ILE A 22 -17.94 14.01 7.46
CA ILE A 22 -19.21 13.39 7.80
C ILE A 22 -19.64 14.05 9.10
N GLU A 23 -20.41 15.13 9.00
CA GLU A 23 -21.22 15.63 10.10
C GLU A 23 -22.24 14.54 10.43
N LYS A 24 -21.81 13.56 11.23
CA LYS A 24 -22.74 12.65 11.88
C LYS A 24 -23.54 13.51 12.86
N PHE A 25 -24.73 13.92 12.44
CA PHE A 25 -25.77 14.39 13.35
C PHE A 25 -26.21 13.19 14.19
N GLU A 26 -25.43 12.86 15.23
CA GLU A 26 -25.93 12.02 16.30
C GLU A 26 -26.93 12.87 17.08
N ASP A 27 -28.22 12.62 16.84
CA ASP A 27 -29.32 13.08 17.68
C ASP A 27 -29.17 12.35 19.03
N ASN A 28 -28.23 12.83 19.86
CA ASN A 28 -28.11 12.40 21.24
C ASN A 28 -27.88 13.62 22.12
N ASP A 29 -28.91 13.88 22.91
CA ASP A 29 -29.02 14.84 24.01
C ASP A 29 -28.00 14.53 25.11
N ASN A 30 -26.70 14.70 24.84
CA ASN A 30 -25.68 14.87 25.87
C ASN A 30 -24.37 15.37 25.26
N GLY A 31 -23.88 16.51 25.75
CA GLY A 31 -22.76 17.25 25.15
C GLY A 31 -21.41 16.54 25.19
N GLU A 32 -21.12 15.73 24.17
CA GLU A 32 -19.77 15.24 23.87
C GLU A 32 -19.31 15.76 22.50
N GLN A 33 -18.05 16.21 22.47
CA GLN A 33 -17.43 16.88 21.33
C GLN A 33 -17.37 15.95 20.09
N PRO A 34 -17.48 16.50 18.87
CA PRO A 34 -17.35 15.72 17.65
C PRO A 34 -15.93 15.13 17.56
N LYS A 35 -15.83 13.79 17.49
CA LYS A 35 -14.61 13.11 17.05
C LYS A 35 -14.55 13.20 15.53
N GLN A 36 -13.66 14.05 15.02
CA GLN A 36 -13.25 14.01 13.61
C GLN A 36 -12.59 12.65 13.36
N GLU A 37 -13.25 11.81 12.58
CA GLU A 37 -12.69 10.57 12.06
C GLU A 37 -12.61 10.73 10.54
N SER A 38 -11.40 10.93 10.01
CA SER A 38 -11.17 11.06 8.57
C SER A 38 -11.44 9.72 7.89
N THR A 39 -12.43 9.68 6.99
CA THR A 39 -12.66 8.49 6.15
C THR A 39 -11.60 8.44 5.07
N LYS A 40 -10.59 7.59 5.24
CA LYS A 40 -9.61 7.32 4.20
C LYS A 40 -10.20 6.35 3.19
N SER A 41 -10.15 6.69 1.91
CA SER A 41 -10.59 5.81 0.82
C SER A 41 -9.38 5.11 0.22
N HIS A 42 -9.46 3.78 0.06
CA HIS A 42 -8.40 2.98 -0.58
C HIS A 42 -8.87 2.54 -1.96
N GLU A 43 -8.31 3.14 -3.01
CA GLU A 43 -8.60 2.80 -4.40
C GLU A 43 -7.59 1.75 -4.90
N PHE A 44 -8.09 0.57 -5.29
CA PHE A 44 -7.23 -0.46 -5.89
C PHE A 44 -6.81 -0.05 -7.31
N ILE A 45 -5.50 -0.02 -7.55
CA ILE A 45 -4.93 0.36 -8.85
C ILE A 45 -4.58 -0.88 -9.66
N GLU A 46 -3.73 -1.76 -9.10
CA GLU A 46 -3.19 -2.90 -9.83
C GLU A 46 -2.63 -3.98 -8.89
N GLU A 47 -2.57 -5.21 -9.40
CA GLU A 47 -1.82 -6.32 -8.83
C GLU A 47 -0.57 -6.60 -9.67
N LEU A 48 0.59 -6.61 -9.03
CA LEU A 48 1.89 -6.94 -9.60
C LEU A 48 2.37 -8.29 -9.05
N ILE A 49 2.85 -9.18 -9.90
CA ILE A 49 3.42 -10.46 -9.48
C ILE A 49 4.93 -10.26 -9.38
N LEU A 50 5.47 -10.38 -8.17
CA LEU A 50 6.91 -10.32 -7.94
C LEU A 50 7.56 -11.64 -8.42
N PRO A 51 8.80 -11.59 -8.93
CA PRO A 51 9.53 -12.79 -9.35
C PRO A 51 10.02 -13.66 -8.17
N PHE A 52 9.82 -13.20 -6.93
CA PHE A 52 10.30 -13.86 -5.71
C PHE A 52 9.31 -14.91 -5.20
N GLU A 53 9.85 -16.03 -4.73
CA GLU A 53 9.05 -17.05 -4.05
C GLU A 53 8.88 -16.74 -2.55
N THR A 54 7.80 -17.22 -1.92
CA THR A 54 7.54 -17.15 -0.47
C THR A 54 8.64 -17.77 0.38
N SER A 55 9.48 -18.62 -0.22
CA SER A 55 10.65 -19.21 0.41
C SER A 55 11.87 -18.29 0.42
N GLU A 56 11.87 -17.21 -0.36
CA GLU A 56 12.99 -16.28 -0.56
C GLU A 56 12.79 -14.94 0.19
N LEU A 57 12.32 -15.02 1.43
CA LEU A 57 12.10 -13.86 2.31
C LEU A 57 13.36 -13.00 2.51
N ASP A 58 14.55 -13.61 2.59
CA ASP A 58 15.82 -12.88 2.70
C ASP A 58 16.09 -12.02 1.45
N THR A 59 15.97 -12.62 0.26
CA THR A 59 16.14 -11.90 -1.02
C THR A 59 15.10 -10.80 -1.17
N LEU A 60 13.85 -11.10 -0.78
CA LEU A 60 12.76 -10.14 -0.78
C LEU A 60 13.07 -8.95 0.16
N ASN A 61 13.61 -9.20 1.36
CA ASN A 61 14.01 -8.14 2.27
C ASN A 61 15.11 -7.26 1.68
N GLU A 62 16.14 -7.84 1.05
CA GLU A 62 17.19 -7.05 0.38
C GLU A 62 16.65 -6.22 -0.80
N TRP A 63 15.66 -6.76 -1.52
CA TRP A 63 14.95 -6.04 -2.56
C TRP A 63 14.12 -4.89 -1.99
N PHE A 64 13.40 -5.13 -0.88
CA PHE A 64 12.63 -4.10 -0.19
C PHE A 64 13.52 -3.03 0.44
N ASP A 65 14.72 -3.36 0.89
CA ASP A 65 15.69 -2.40 1.41
C ASP A 65 16.05 -1.36 0.33
N LYS A 66 16.33 -1.83 -0.90
CA LYS A 66 16.57 -0.97 -2.07
C LYS A 66 15.32 -0.21 -2.50
N PHE A 67 14.17 -0.87 -2.47
CA PHE A 67 12.90 -0.23 -2.74
C PHE A 67 12.65 0.92 -1.75
N ASP A 68 12.99 0.71 -0.48
CA ASP A 68 12.85 1.73 0.55
C ASP A 68 13.79 2.90 0.26
N GLU A 69 15.06 2.64 -0.05
CA GLU A 69 16.03 3.68 -0.39
C GLU A 69 15.65 4.51 -1.62
N GLU A 70 15.14 3.86 -2.68
CA GLU A 70 14.84 4.52 -3.96
C GLU A 70 13.43 5.12 -4.03
N ILE A 71 12.46 4.53 -3.31
CA ILE A 71 11.04 4.90 -3.40
C ILE A 71 10.49 5.39 -2.07
N CYS A 72 10.71 4.70 -0.95
CA CYS A 72 10.12 5.11 0.32
C CYS A 72 10.77 6.35 0.92
N ILE A 73 12.11 6.39 1.04
CA ILE A 73 12.86 7.53 1.59
C ILE A 73 12.54 8.85 0.88
N PRO A 74 12.53 8.95 -0.47
CA PRO A 74 12.17 10.21 -1.12
C PRO A 74 10.70 10.61 -0.96
N ASN A 75 9.82 9.67 -0.61
CA ASN A 75 8.39 9.89 -0.45
C ASN A 75 7.92 9.61 1.00
N GLU A 76 8.83 9.74 1.96
CA GLU A 76 8.64 9.35 3.36
C GLU A 76 7.41 10.07 3.95
N GLY A 77 6.52 9.29 4.58
CA GLY A 77 5.26 9.79 5.17
C GLY A 77 4.01 9.62 4.29
N ASN A 78 4.17 9.38 2.99
CA ASN A 78 3.06 9.26 2.03
C ASN A 78 2.95 7.85 1.41
N ILE A 79 3.93 6.97 1.65
CA ILE A 79 3.90 5.58 1.22
C ILE A 79 4.00 4.65 2.42
N LYS A 80 3.20 3.59 2.41
CA LYS A 80 3.19 2.52 3.40
C LYS A 80 3.12 1.19 2.69
N TYR A 81 3.75 0.17 3.25
CA TYR A 81 3.61 -1.18 2.74
C TYR A 81 3.51 -2.18 3.87
N GLU A 82 2.85 -3.29 3.58
CA GLU A 82 2.72 -4.42 4.48
C GLU A 82 3.08 -5.69 3.72
N ILE A 83 4.02 -6.46 4.27
CA ILE A 83 4.47 -7.73 3.69
C ILE A 83 3.95 -8.85 4.57
N SER A 84 3.07 -9.67 4.01
CA SER A 84 2.53 -10.86 4.63
C SER A 84 3.35 -12.09 4.24
N SER A 85 3.70 -12.93 5.22
CA SER A 85 4.43 -14.19 4.99
C SER A 85 3.68 -15.20 4.11
N ASP A 86 2.39 -14.97 3.85
CA ASP A 86 1.54 -15.81 2.98
C ASP A 86 1.82 -15.58 1.47
N GLY A 87 2.69 -14.63 1.11
CA GLY A 87 2.96 -14.29 -0.29
C GLY A 87 2.19 -13.08 -0.80
N LEU A 88 1.80 -12.18 0.10
CA LEU A 88 1.02 -11.00 -0.25
C LEU A 88 1.71 -9.74 0.26
N VAL A 89 1.87 -8.76 -0.61
CA VAL A 89 2.40 -7.43 -0.30
C VAL A 89 1.30 -6.43 -0.58
N VAL A 90 0.98 -5.58 0.37
CA VAL A 90 0.04 -4.47 0.19
C VAL A 90 0.85 -3.19 0.18
N LEU A 91 0.72 -2.39 -0.87
CA LEU A 91 1.35 -1.10 -1.01
C LEU A 91 0.26 -0.03 -1.00
N LEU A 92 0.29 0.85 -0.01
CA LEU A 92 -0.61 1.98 0.17
C LEU A 92 0.17 3.25 -0.16
N ILE A 93 -0.22 3.90 -1.24
CA ILE A 93 0.43 5.12 -1.74
C ILE A 93 -0.57 6.25 -1.60
N ASP A 94 -0.20 7.36 -0.98
CA ASP A 94 -1.07 8.52 -0.90
C ASP A 94 -1.30 9.10 -2.30
N LYS A 95 -2.52 9.55 -2.59
CA LYS A 95 -2.86 10.12 -3.90
C LYS A 95 -2.03 11.36 -4.22
N GLN A 96 -1.50 12.06 -3.21
CA GLN A 96 -0.55 13.16 -3.41
C GLN A 96 0.71 12.74 -4.18
N ILE A 97 1.11 11.47 -4.09
CA ILE A 97 2.29 10.90 -4.74
C ILE A 97 1.91 9.78 -5.72
N GLU A 98 0.77 9.90 -6.43
CA GLU A 98 0.32 8.90 -7.40
C GLU A 98 1.38 8.56 -8.45
N ASN A 99 2.28 9.50 -8.78
CA ASN A 99 3.41 9.31 -9.70
C ASN A 99 4.43 8.26 -9.20
N VAL A 100 4.40 7.91 -7.92
CA VAL A 100 5.22 6.85 -7.35
C VAL A 100 4.73 5.48 -7.80
N VAL A 101 3.43 5.32 -8.07
CA VAL A 101 2.88 4.06 -8.60
C VAL A 101 3.62 3.64 -9.87
N GLU A 102 3.88 4.58 -10.78
CA GLU A 102 4.62 4.30 -12.01
C GLU A 102 6.06 3.85 -11.72
N LYS A 103 6.74 4.52 -10.78
CA LYS A 103 8.10 4.12 -10.35
C LYS A 103 8.12 2.72 -9.75
N VAL A 104 7.12 2.37 -8.94
CA VAL A 104 6.99 1.04 -8.35
C VAL A 104 6.81 -0.01 -9.45
N LYS A 105 5.94 0.25 -10.42
CA LYS A 105 5.74 -0.64 -11.56
C LYS A 105 7.02 -0.84 -12.35
N GLU A 106 7.73 0.25 -12.66
CA GLU A 106 9.01 0.18 -13.37
C GLU A 106 10.06 -0.57 -12.55
N PHE A 107 10.13 -0.32 -11.24
CA PHE A 107 11.08 -0.99 -10.35
C PHE A 107 10.81 -2.50 -10.27
N VAL A 108 9.55 -2.91 -10.13
CA VAL A 108 9.16 -4.32 -10.14
C VAL A 108 9.49 -4.97 -11.49
N ASN A 109 9.15 -4.32 -12.60
CA ASN A 109 9.39 -4.86 -13.94
C ASN A 109 10.89 -4.93 -14.31
N ASN A 110 11.71 -3.98 -13.85
CA ASN A 110 13.16 -4.01 -14.06
C ASN A 110 13.87 -5.09 -13.22
N ASN A 111 13.30 -5.45 -12.07
CA ASN A 111 13.86 -6.44 -11.16
C ASN A 111 13.16 -7.81 -11.29
N GLN A 112 12.51 -8.06 -12.44
CA GLN A 112 11.71 -9.26 -12.74
C GLN A 112 12.52 -10.39 -13.40
#